data_AF-A0A269XW52-F1
#
_entry.id   AF-A0A269XW52-F1
#
_cell.length_a   1.000
_cell.length_b   1.000
_cell.length_c   1.000
_cell.angle_alpha   90.00
_cell.angle_beta   90.00
_cell.angle_gamma   90.00
#
_symmetry.space_group_name_H-M   'P 1'
#
loop_
_entity.id
_entity.type
_entity.pdbx_description
1 polymer ?
#
loop_
_entity_poly.entity_id
_entity_poly.type
_entity_poly.pdbx_seq_one_letter_code
_entity_poly.pdbx_strand_id
1 'polypeptide(L)'
;MSKLLKCTNHDIRTIFPRLADLGACSFGEDPDIFGDTLAEVVENAPRGHGLLFKQQTVNELKTLLACNEAELNHASFALIAISPTEEVE
;
A
#
# COMPACT_ATOMS: atom_id res chain seq x y z
N MET A 1 -14.07 11.50 -11.36
CA MET A 1 -12.89 12.24 -11.86
C MET A 1 -11.71 11.29 -11.75
N SER A 2 -11.10 10.88 -12.87
CA SER A 2 -9.88 10.06 -12.88
C SER A 2 -8.66 10.88 -12.47
N LYS A 3 -8.54 11.24 -11.19
CA LYS A 3 -7.39 12.02 -10.71
C LYS A 3 -6.17 11.13 -10.54
N LEU A 4 -6.35 9.90 -10.05
CA LEU A 4 -5.22 9.01 -9.74
C LEU A 4 -4.52 8.50 -11.00
N LEU A 5 -5.24 8.26 -12.10
CA LEU A 5 -4.64 7.85 -13.38
C LEU A 5 -3.66 8.88 -13.98
N LYS A 6 -3.73 10.14 -13.55
CA LYS A 6 -2.82 11.21 -14.00
C LYS A 6 -1.70 11.48 -13.01
N CYS A 7 -1.77 10.89 -11.82
CA CYS A 7 -0.79 11.05 -10.77
C CYS A 7 0.42 10.15 -11.06
N THR A 8 1.62 10.69 -10.84
CA THR A 8 2.85 9.90 -10.83
C THR A 8 2.88 9.00 -9.58
N ASN A 9 3.76 8.00 -9.56
CA ASN A 9 3.93 7.16 -8.36
C ASN A 9 4.28 8.00 -7.12
N HIS A 10 5.07 9.07 -7.30
CA HIS A 10 5.40 10.01 -6.22
C HIS A 10 4.17 10.76 -5.69
N ASP A 11 3.31 11.25 -6.59
CA ASP A 11 2.06 11.91 -6.20
C ASP A 11 1.15 10.95 -5.42
N ILE A 12 1.04 9.70 -5.87
CA ILE A 12 0.21 8.68 -5.19
C ILE A 12 0.73 8.38 -3.79
N ARG A 13 2.05 8.20 -3.62
CA ARG A 13 2.68 8.00 -2.30
C ARG A 13 2.49 9.21 -1.38
N THR A 14 2.39 10.41 -1.95
CA THR A 14 2.08 11.63 -1.18
C THR A 14 0.62 11.69 -0.75
N ILE A 15 -0.30 11.15 -1.56
CA ILE A 15 -1.74 11.09 -1.25
C ILE A 15 -2.03 10.00 -0.20
N PHE A 16 -1.33 8.88 -0.26
CA PHE A 16 -1.51 7.74 0.65
C PHE A 16 -0.20 7.39 1.40
N PRO A 17 0.31 8.29 2.25
CA PRO A 17 1.60 8.11 2.90
C PRO A 17 1.63 6.89 3.81
N ARG A 18 0.51 6.53 4.47
CA ARG A 18 0.48 5.38 5.38
C ARG A 18 0.44 4.07 4.62
N LEU A 19 -0.28 4.03 3.49
CA LEU A 19 -0.26 2.86 2.61
C LEU A 19 1.08 2.71 1.89
N ALA A 20 1.75 3.81 1.56
CA ALA A 20 3.10 3.78 1.00
C ALA A 20 4.13 3.26 2.03
N ASP A 21 4.05 3.72 3.30
CA ASP A 21 4.90 3.21 4.39
C ASP A 21 4.74 1.69 4.54
N LEU A 22 3.50 1.19 4.51
CA LEU A 22 3.23 -0.25 4.64
C LEU A 22 3.63 -1.03 3.37
N GLY A 23 3.44 -0.44 2.19
CA GLY A 23 3.82 -1.02 0.89
C GLY A 23 5.32 -1.05 0.62
N ALA A 24 6.11 -0.22 1.31
CA ALA A 24 7.57 -0.25 1.32
C ALA A 24 8.17 -1.15 2.41
N CYS A 25 7.34 -1.67 3.31
CA CYS A 25 7.75 -2.57 4.38
C CYS A 25 6.86 -3.82 4.35
N SER A 26 5.88 -3.93 5.24
CA SER A 26 5.20 -5.20 5.50
C SER A 26 4.47 -5.82 4.30
N PHE A 27 4.02 -5.03 3.32
CA PHE A 27 3.38 -5.54 2.10
C PHE A 27 4.32 -5.65 0.89
N GLY A 28 5.56 -5.17 0.99
CA GLY A 28 6.46 -5.08 -0.15
C GLY A 28 7.93 -5.31 0.17
N GLU A 29 8.27 -5.90 1.31
CA GLU A 29 9.60 -6.42 1.63
C GLU A 29 9.49 -7.87 2.12
N ASP A 30 10.63 -8.56 2.10
CA ASP A 30 10.90 -9.97 2.42
C ASP A 30 9.82 -10.68 3.29
N PRO A 31 9.14 -11.71 2.74
CA PRO A 31 8.16 -12.50 3.49
C PRO A 31 8.75 -13.13 4.75
N ASP A 32 10.07 -13.39 4.80
CA ASP A 32 10.75 -13.92 5.99
C ASP A 32 10.71 -12.94 7.18
N ILE A 33 10.54 -11.64 6.93
CA ILE A 33 10.52 -10.59 7.97
C ILE A 33 9.09 -10.25 8.42
N PHE A 34 8.13 -10.24 7.49
CA PHE A 34 6.79 -9.70 7.73
C PHE A 34 5.66 -10.75 7.66
N GLY A 35 5.99 -11.97 7.24
CA GLY A 35 5.07 -13.11 7.12
C GLY A 35 4.91 -13.54 5.67
N ASP A 36 4.83 -14.85 5.46
CA ASP A 36 4.65 -15.48 4.14
C ASP A 36 3.27 -15.18 3.55
N THR A 37 2.31 -14.79 4.40
CA THR A 37 0.92 -14.59 4.00
C THR A 37 0.42 -13.18 4.25
N LEU A 38 -0.48 -12.72 3.37
CA LEU A 38 -1.18 -11.44 3.52
C LEU A 38 -1.93 -11.33 4.86
N ALA A 39 -2.39 -12.46 5.40
CA ALA A 39 -3.06 -12.52 6.70
C ALA A 39 -2.10 -12.20 7.85
N GLU A 40 -0.90 -12.79 7.85
CA GLU A 40 0.14 -12.52 8.84
C GLU A 40 0.62 -11.08 8.77
N VAL A 41 0.81 -10.54 7.57
CA VAL A 41 1.16 -9.13 7.36
C VAL A 41 0.07 -8.22 7.93
N VAL A 42 -1.20 -8.47 7.64
CA VAL A 42 -2.34 -7.67 8.15
C VAL A 42 -2.45 -7.76 9.67
N GLU A 43 -2.13 -8.92 10.25
CA GLU A 43 -2.18 -9.10 11.70
C GLU A 43 -0.98 -8.43 12.41
N ASN A 44 0.21 -8.51 11.82
CA ASN A 44 1.46 -8.09 12.46
C ASN A 44 1.87 -6.65 12.13
N ALA A 45 1.71 -6.18 10.89
CA ALA A 45 2.11 -4.84 10.48
C ALA A 45 1.52 -3.75 11.38
N PRO A 46 0.22 -3.80 11.77
CA PRO A 46 -0.34 -2.79 12.66
C PRO A 46 0.18 -2.87 14.10
N ARG A 47 0.80 -3.98 14.56
CA ARG A 47 1.21 -4.15 15.97
C ARG A 47 2.31 -3.17 16.37
N GLY A 48 3.18 -2.78 15.44
CA GLY A 48 4.24 -1.78 15.66
C GLY A 48 3.76 -0.32 15.59
N HIS A 49 2.52 -0.07 15.14
CA HIS A 49 2.04 1.27 14.86
C HIS A 49 1.05 1.79 15.93
N GLY A 50 1.16 3.09 16.24
CA GLY A 50 0.24 3.77 17.14
C GLY A 50 -1.19 3.88 16.60
N LEU A 51 -2.16 4.15 17.49
CA LEU A 51 -3.59 4.24 17.14
C LEU A 51 -3.86 5.26 16.02
N LEU A 52 -3.19 6.41 16.04
CA LEU A 52 -3.36 7.47 15.06
C LEU A 52 -2.92 7.03 13.65
N PHE A 53 -1.81 6.29 13.56
CA PHE A 53 -1.36 5.70 12.29
C PHE A 53 -2.44 4.76 11.74
N LYS A 54 -2.93 3.83 12.58
CA LYS A 54 -3.99 2.88 12.18
C LYS A 54 -5.24 3.58 11.67
N GLN A 55 -5.68 4.64 12.35
CA GLN A 55 -6.87 5.39 11.94
C GLN A 55 -6.66 6.10 10.60
N GLN A 56 -5.48 6.68 10.38
CA GLN A 56 -5.11 7.29 9.10
C GLN A 56 -5.06 6.25 7.97
N THR A 57 -4.43 5.10 8.19
CA THR A 57 -4.39 3.99 7.24
C THR A 57 -5.79 3.53 6.83
N VAL A 58 -6.72 3.39 7.79
CA VAL A 58 -8.11 3.02 7.49
C VAL A 58 -8.81 4.07 6.62
N ASN A 59 -8.57 5.36 6.86
CA ASN A 59 -9.16 6.43 6.05
C ASN A 59 -8.58 6.47 4.63
N GLU A 60 -7.27 6.25 4.49
CA GLU A 60 -6.59 6.12 3.20
C GLU A 60 -7.13 4.91 2.43
N LEU A 61 -7.28 3.75 3.07
CA LEU A 61 -7.88 2.55 2.45
C LEU A 61 -9.30 2.80 1.96
N LYS A 62 -10.15 3.44 2.77
CA LYS A 62 -11.52 3.79 2.34
C LYS A 62 -11.52 4.72 1.13
N THR A 63 -10.57 5.65 1.08
CA THR A 63 -10.42 6.58 -0.05
C THR A 63 -9.98 5.83 -1.31
N LEU A 64 -9.00 4.94 -1.18
CA LEU A 64 -8.50 4.11 -2.27
C LEU A 64 -9.59 3.18 -2.80
N LEU A 65 -10.32 2.48 -1.92
CA LEU A 65 -11.40 1.55 -2.28
C LEU A 65 -12.64 2.24 -2.89
N ALA A 66 -12.75 3.55 -2.79
CA ALA A 66 -13.80 4.32 -3.46
C ALA A 66 -13.45 4.65 -4.92
N CYS A 67 -12.22 4.37 -5.37
CA CYS A 67 -11.78 4.59 -6.75
C CYS A 67 -12.27 3.48 -7.69
N ASN A 68 -12.22 3.75 -9.00
CA ASN A 68 -12.51 2.72 -9.99
C ASN A 68 -11.36 1.73 -10.14
N GLU A 69 -11.61 0.59 -10.78
CA GLU A 69 -10.64 -0.49 -10.95
C GLU A 69 -9.32 -0.06 -11.61
N ALA A 70 -9.38 0.80 -12.64
CA ALA A 70 -8.17 1.27 -13.31
C ALA A 70 -7.32 2.17 -12.40
N GLU A 71 -7.97 3.04 -11.61
CA GLU A 71 -7.30 3.85 -10.60
C GLU A 71 -6.74 2.99 -9.45
N LEU A 72 -7.49 1.99 -9.02
CA LEU A 72 -7.06 1.02 -8.01
C LEU A 72 -5.81 0.28 -8.44
N ASN A 73 -5.78 -0.25 -9.67
CA ASN A 73 -4.61 -0.97 -10.20
C ASN A 73 -3.39 -0.05 -10.28
N HIS A 74 -3.54 1.16 -10.85
CA HIS A 74 -2.46 2.12 -10.96
C HIS A 74 -1.91 2.54 -9.59
N ALA A 75 -2.79 2.87 -8.64
CA ALA A 75 -2.40 3.27 -7.31
C ALA A 75 -1.79 2.13 -6.50
N SER A 76 -2.32 0.90 -6.61
CA SER A 76 -1.78 -0.26 -5.91
C SER A 76 -0.34 -0.55 -6.35
N PHE A 77 -0.06 -0.46 -7.65
CA PHE A 77 1.29 -0.62 -8.18
C PHE A 77 2.24 0.49 -7.71
N ALA A 78 1.77 1.72 -7.57
CA ALA A 78 2.59 2.82 -7.05
C ALA A 78 2.89 2.69 -5.53
N LEU A 79 1.96 2.07 -4.78
CA LEU A 79 2.05 1.93 -3.32
C LEU A 79 2.88 0.73 -2.89
N ILE A 80 2.85 -0.38 -3.63
CA ILE A 80 3.68 -1.56 -3.37
C ILE A 80 5.06 -1.30 -3.97
N ALA A 81 6.12 -1.39 -3.16
CA ALA A 81 7.48 -1.06 -3.61
C ALA A 81 8.10 -2.12 -4.53
N ILE A 82 7.59 -3.35 -4.51
CA ILE A 82 8.01 -4.47 -5.35
C ILE A 82 6.97 -4.72 -6.45
N SER A 83 7.44 -4.76 -7.70
CA SER A 83 6.62 -5.19 -8.82
C SER A 83 6.36 -6.70 -8.69
N PRO A 84 5.11 -7.17 -8.57
CA PRO A 84 4.81 -8.62 -8.53
C PRO A 84 5.12 -9.33 -9.86
N THR A 85 5.53 -8.57 -10.88
CA THR A 85 5.84 -9.03 -12.24
C THR A 85 7.32 -8.90 -12.59
N GLU A 86 8.15 -8.34 -11.72
CA GLU A 86 9.60 -8.41 -11.91
C GLU A 86 10.07 -9.81 -11.50
N GLU A 87 10.52 -10.60 -12.49
CA GLU A 87 11.26 -11.82 -12.22
C GLU A 87 12.52 -11.43 -11.43
N VAL A 88 12.64 -11.98 -10.23
CA VAL A 88 13.85 -11.83 -9.39
C VAL A 88 14.98 -12.56 -10.12
N GLU A 89 16.01 -11.84 -10.57
CA GLU A 89 17.24 -12.39 -11.17
C GLU A 89 18.04 -13.27 -10.19
#